data_AF-X0H1W8-F1
#
_entry.id   AF-X0H1W8-F1
#
_cell.length_a   1.000
_cell.length_b   1.000
_cell.length_c   1.000
_cell.angle_alpha   90.00
_cell.angle_beta   90.00
_cell.angle_gamma   90.00
#
_symmetry.space_group_name_H-M   'P 1'
#
loop_
_entity.id
_entity.type
_entity.pdbx_description
1 polymer ?
#
loop_
_entity_poly.entity_id
_entity_poly.type
_entity_poly.pdbx_seq_one_letter_code
_entity_poly.pdbx_strand_id
1 'polypeptide(L)'
;MVNGMRRYGLDPKPHIPWAFVLRASRNGKTSTARKVGKLFYDMGFLSSDEVVTCSVTNLIGEFSGHTGPKVINQFELGLAKVLFIDEAYRLIGDSFHKEAIGELVDVMTKPRYAHNMVVILAGYSDEMEELLMVNPGLRSRFPTVLEFPQMAPEECLKLLEKLLSKLNISLSISTTGEHKAAVLDVLKQLIDSKGWASGRDVKTLSQAITELVFTKAGEAEEISGSEGLCVSYKELMDCLEAMLKHRGVVGQRATIQDALSHNRGLAYIDLTWLGVECDSNFDKKDLLEVISHLPPVHDLRIGFHYNNCMYAVAGLVIEQQSGRPWYEFLKEKILEPLGMHRTVRHRKKLPHGNVAEPHVVIDGYSLHRQKPVDTAADDTFMGLAGGVWSNVSDMMKWAKLSSTPGTNSLRSSKRFRPSYHTNPISSPLP
;
A
#
# COMPACT_ATOMS: atom_id res chain seq x y z
N MET A 1 -8.18 36.62 -13.39
CA MET A 1 -9.64 36.60 -13.16
C MET A 1 -10.02 37.04 -11.75
N VAL A 2 -9.69 36.27 -10.69
CA VAL A 2 -10.04 36.56 -9.28
C VAL A 2 -9.73 38.01 -8.86
N ASN A 3 -8.49 38.48 -9.12
CA ASN A 3 -8.11 39.87 -8.83
C ASN A 3 -8.94 40.90 -9.60
N GLY A 4 -9.39 40.57 -10.81
CA GLY A 4 -10.29 41.42 -11.59
C GLY A 4 -11.66 41.53 -10.95
N MET A 5 -12.29 40.41 -10.58
CA MET A 5 -13.61 40.39 -9.94
C MET A 5 -13.61 41.16 -8.61
N ARG A 6 -12.58 40.94 -7.78
CA ARG A 6 -12.40 41.68 -6.52
C ARG A 6 -12.29 43.20 -6.73
N ARG A 7 -11.60 43.65 -7.78
CA ARG A 7 -11.50 45.09 -8.11
C ARG A 7 -12.84 45.71 -8.49
N TYR A 8 -13.78 44.92 -9.02
CA TYR A 8 -15.14 45.36 -9.33
C TYR A 8 -16.14 45.06 -8.20
N GLY A 9 -15.67 44.64 -7.01
CA GLY A 9 -16.55 44.34 -5.87
C GLY A 9 -17.40 43.07 -6.04
N LEU A 10 -17.08 42.21 -7.00
CA LEU A 10 -17.78 40.95 -7.25
C LEU A 10 -17.13 39.80 -6.49
N ASP A 11 -17.95 38.88 -5.95
CA ASP A 11 -17.47 37.66 -5.30
C ASP A 11 -16.97 36.66 -6.37
N PRO A 12 -15.68 36.31 -6.40
CA PRO A 12 -15.15 35.31 -7.33
C PRO A 12 -15.52 33.87 -6.98
N LYS A 13 -15.95 33.57 -5.75
CA LYS A 13 -16.17 32.19 -5.29
C LYS A 13 -17.12 31.36 -6.17
N PRO A 14 -18.27 31.88 -6.66
CA PRO A 14 -19.18 31.10 -7.51
C PRO A 14 -18.65 30.82 -8.91
N HIS A 15 -17.57 31.50 -9.33
CA HIS A 15 -17.04 31.43 -10.70
C HIS A 15 -15.76 30.60 -10.82
N ILE A 16 -15.32 29.98 -9.73
CA ILE A 16 -14.15 29.10 -9.71
C ILE A 16 -14.58 27.67 -9.33
N PRO A 17 -13.92 26.64 -9.86
CA PRO A 17 -14.23 25.26 -9.52
C PRO A 17 -13.70 24.90 -8.13
N TRP A 18 -14.56 24.37 -7.26
CA TRP A 18 -14.20 23.91 -5.91
C TRP A 18 -14.14 22.38 -5.79
N ALA A 19 -14.56 21.67 -6.83
CA ALA A 19 -14.68 20.22 -6.87
C ALA A 19 -13.95 19.68 -8.10
N PHE A 20 -12.98 18.78 -7.88
CA PHE A 20 -12.11 18.26 -8.92
C PHE A 20 -12.12 16.72 -8.94
N VAL A 21 -12.00 16.14 -10.14
CA VAL A 21 -11.70 14.73 -10.33
C VAL A 21 -10.30 14.61 -10.92
N LEU A 22 -9.39 13.89 -10.26
CA LEU A 22 -8.07 13.57 -10.79
C LEU A 22 -8.06 12.14 -11.32
N ARG A 23 -8.11 12.00 -12.65
CA ARG A 23 -7.92 10.74 -13.36
C ARG A 23 -6.43 10.59 -13.64
N ALA A 24 -5.74 9.70 -12.92
CA ALA A 24 -4.32 9.50 -13.15
C ALA A 24 -3.90 8.05 -12.94
N SER A 25 -2.89 7.62 -13.69
CA SER A 25 -2.46 6.23 -13.69
C SER A 25 -1.76 5.77 -12.42
N ARG A 26 -1.19 6.66 -11.59
CA ARG A 26 -0.64 6.34 -10.24
C ARG A 26 0.12 7.49 -9.55
N ASN A 27 0.63 8.47 -10.30
CA ASN A 27 1.48 9.55 -9.76
C ASN A 27 0.90 10.93 -10.03
N GLY A 28 1.37 11.92 -9.27
CA GLY A 28 0.96 13.31 -9.43
C GLY A 28 -0.30 13.70 -8.68
N LYS A 29 -1.26 12.79 -8.42
CA LYS A 29 -2.55 13.11 -7.75
C LYS A 29 -2.38 13.90 -6.45
N THR A 30 -1.66 13.37 -5.47
CA THR A 30 -1.43 14.04 -4.18
C THR A 30 -0.55 15.29 -4.33
N SER A 31 0.39 15.29 -5.28
CA SER A 31 1.20 16.49 -5.55
C SER A 31 0.37 17.61 -6.18
N THR A 32 -0.56 17.28 -7.06
CA THR A 32 -1.50 18.22 -7.67
C THR A 32 -2.47 18.73 -6.62
N ALA A 33 -3.00 17.86 -5.76
CA ALA A 33 -3.85 18.27 -4.65
C ALA A 33 -3.16 19.32 -3.75
N ARG A 34 -1.87 19.12 -3.41
CA ARG A 34 -1.08 20.11 -2.66
C ARG A 34 -0.92 21.43 -3.41
N LYS A 35 -0.68 21.39 -4.73
CA LYS A 35 -0.60 22.61 -5.56
C LYS A 35 -1.93 23.34 -5.65
N VAL A 36 -3.05 22.62 -5.74
CA VAL A 36 -4.41 23.19 -5.70
C VAL A 36 -4.67 23.84 -4.35
N GLY A 37 -4.34 23.17 -3.25
CA GLY A 37 -4.45 23.74 -1.90
C GLY A 37 -3.67 25.04 -1.75
N LYS A 38 -2.41 25.04 -2.17
CA LYS A 38 -1.56 26.23 -2.18
C LYS A 38 -2.15 27.36 -3.04
N LEU A 39 -2.64 27.05 -4.23
CA LEU A 39 -3.27 28.05 -5.11
C LEU A 39 -4.47 28.71 -4.44
N PHE A 40 -5.36 27.93 -3.81
CA PHE A 40 -6.54 28.45 -3.12
C PHE A 40 -6.20 29.22 -1.84
N TYR A 41 -5.16 28.80 -1.12
CA TYR A 41 -4.62 29.53 0.02
C TYR A 41 -4.02 30.87 -0.40
N ASP A 42 -3.17 30.90 -1.44
CA ASP A 42 -2.54 32.12 -1.97
C ASP A 42 -3.59 33.10 -2.52
N MET A 43 -4.71 32.58 -3.05
CA MET A 43 -5.86 33.41 -3.43
C MET A 43 -6.65 33.96 -2.23
N GLY A 44 -6.40 33.48 -1.01
CA GLY A 44 -7.13 33.88 0.21
C GLY A 44 -8.52 33.27 0.34
N PHE A 45 -8.75 32.10 -0.27
CA PHE A 45 -10.02 31.38 -0.18
C PHE A 45 -10.04 30.29 0.89
N LEU A 46 -8.88 29.69 1.16
CA LEU A 46 -8.67 28.71 2.22
C LEU A 46 -7.82 29.32 3.33
N SER A 47 -8.00 28.85 4.56
CA SER A 47 -7.20 29.30 5.70
C SER A 47 -5.89 28.52 5.84
N SER A 48 -5.75 27.39 5.14
CA SER A 48 -4.56 26.55 5.09
C SER A 48 -4.43 25.86 3.73
N ASP A 49 -3.20 25.60 3.29
CA ASP A 49 -2.88 24.82 2.09
C ASP A 49 -2.81 23.30 2.35
N GLU A 50 -3.15 22.88 3.58
CA GLU A 50 -3.16 21.49 4.01
C GLU A 50 -4.13 20.63 3.18
N VAL A 51 -3.69 19.41 2.87
CA VAL A 51 -4.48 18.39 2.18
C VAL A 51 -4.83 17.28 3.17
N VAL A 52 -6.11 17.20 3.53
CA VAL A 52 -6.68 16.14 4.35
C VAL A 52 -6.94 14.93 3.45
N THR A 53 -6.17 13.87 3.63
CA THR A 53 -6.31 12.63 2.85
C THR A 53 -7.34 11.71 3.48
N CYS A 54 -8.26 11.22 2.67
CA CYS A 54 -9.37 10.34 3.04
C CYS A 54 -9.37 9.12 2.11
N SER A 55 -9.45 7.91 2.66
CA SER A 55 -9.77 6.71 1.89
C SER A 55 -11.26 6.41 1.97
N VAL A 56 -11.77 5.57 1.06
CA VAL A 56 -13.19 5.17 1.06
C VAL A 56 -13.61 4.49 2.39
N THR A 57 -12.70 3.77 3.05
CA THR A 57 -12.94 3.18 4.38
C THR A 57 -13.19 4.21 5.48
N ASN A 58 -12.73 5.47 5.31
CA ASN A 58 -13.03 6.54 6.25
C ASN A 58 -14.45 7.11 6.07
N LEU A 59 -15.09 6.84 4.93
CA LEU A 59 -16.43 7.31 4.59
C LEU A 59 -17.52 6.28 4.95
N ILE A 60 -17.20 4.99 4.83
CA ILE A 60 -18.19 3.92 4.97
C ILE A 60 -18.34 3.45 6.42
N GLY A 61 -19.60 3.39 6.89
CA GLY A 61 -19.96 2.84 8.19
C GLY A 61 -19.86 1.32 8.26
N GLU A 62 -19.60 0.78 9.45
CA GLU A 62 -19.66 -0.67 9.70
C GLU A 62 -21.11 -1.16 9.91
N PHE A 63 -22.01 -0.23 10.26
CA PHE A 63 -23.42 -0.48 10.56
C PHE A 63 -24.29 0.55 9.84
N SER A 64 -25.56 0.20 9.62
CA SER A 64 -26.54 1.10 8.99
C SER A 64 -26.69 2.40 9.78
N GLY A 65 -26.71 3.53 9.07
CA GLY A 65 -26.77 4.88 9.65
C GLY A 65 -25.45 5.45 10.15
N HIS A 66 -24.34 4.69 10.11
CA HIS A 66 -23.02 5.20 10.50
C HIS A 66 -22.26 5.88 9.35
N THR A 67 -22.67 5.64 8.11
CA THR A 67 -21.99 6.18 6.92
C THR A 67 -22.15 7.70 6.84
N GLY A 68 -23.36 8.23 7.00
CA GLY A 68 -23.61 9.67 6.95
C GLY A 68 -22.72 10.49 7.91
N PRO A 69 -22.70 10.19 9.22
CA PRO A 69 -21.82 10.86 10.18
C PRO A 69 -20.32 10.76 9.84
N LYS A 70 -19.86 9.64 9.29
CA LYS A 70 -18.46 9.48 8.85
C LYS A 70 -18.12 10.42 7.70
N VAL A 71 -19.00 10.54 6.70
CA VAL A 71 -18.83 11.49 5.60
C VAL A 71 -18.76 12.92 6.14
N ILE A 72 -19.71 13.33 6.99
CA ILE A 72 -19.73 14.66 7.60
C ILE A 72 -18.42 14.94 8.36
N ASN A 73 -17.93 13.97 9.14
CA ASN A 73 -16.68 14.13 9.88
C ASN A 73 -15.47 14.41 8.96
N GLN A 74 -15.39 13.76 7.79
CA GLN A 74 -14.32 14.06 6.82
C GLN A 74 -14.46 15.47 6.23
N PHE A 75 -15.69 15.94 6.02
CA PHE A 75 -15.94 17.32 5.59
C PHE A 75 -15.57 18.35 6.66
N GLU A 76 -15.85 18.06 7.93
CA GLU A 76 -15.40 18.91 9.04
C GLU A 76 -13.88 19.01 9.12
N LEU A 77 -13.17 17.89 8.95
CA LEU A 77 -11.70 17.88 8.92
C LEU A 77 -11.15 18.70 7.74
N GLY A 78 -11.81 18.62 6.58
CA GLY A 78 -11.43 19.31 5.36
C GLY A 78 -11.91 20.76 5.25
N LEU A 79 -12.71 21.26 6.20
CA LEU A 79 -13.27 22.60 6.14
C LEU A 79 -12.14 23.66 6.11
N ALA A 80 -12.27 24.65 5.22
CA ALA A 80 -11.24 25.67 4.95
C ALA A 80 -9.88 25.13 4.48
N LYS A 81 -9.85 23.86 4.04
CA LYS A 81 -8.69 23.13 3.49
C LYS A 81 -9.05 22.40 2.19
N VAL A 82 -8.19 21.47 1.77
CA VAL A 82 -8.47 20.50 0.70
C VAL A 82 -8.84 19.15 1.31
N LEU A 83 -9.99 18.58 0.96
CA LEU A 83 -10.35 17.19 1.21
C LEU A 83 -10.03 16.35 -0.03
N PHE A 84 -9.08 15.41 0.09
CA PHE A 84 -8.60 14.54 -0.97
C PHE A 84 -9.06 13.10 -0.73
N ILE A 85 -9.99 12.62 -1.53
CA ILE A 85 -10.56 11.27 -1.46
C ILE A 85 -9.83 10.39 -2.48
N ASP A 86 -8.91 9.55 -2.01
CA ASP A 86 -8.12 8.65 -2.87
C ASP A 86 -8.86 7.34 -3.14
N GLU A 87 -8.57 6.76 -4.30
CA GLU A 87 -9.25 5.57 -4.84
C GLU A 87 -10.79 5.67 -4.79
N ALA A 88 -11.32 6.85 -5.14
CA ALA A 88 -12.75 7.15 -5.01
C ALA A 88 -13.66 6.21 -5.82
N TYR A 89 -13.14 5.57 -6.87
CA TYR A 89 -13.87 4.54 -7.63
C TYR A 89 -14.32 3.35 -6.77
N ARG A 90 -13.69 3.12 -5.61
CA ARG A 90 -14.12 2.12 -4.64
C ARG A 90 -15.45 2.46 -3.97
N LEU A 91 -16.01 3.65 -4.21
CA LEU A 91 -17.40 3.99 -3.85
C LEU A 91 -18.43 3.31 -4.77
N ILE A 92 -18.02 2.62 -5.83
CA ILE A 92 -18.90 1.71 -6.56
C ILE A 92 -19.08 0.46 -5.70
N GLY A 93 -20.30 0.22 -5.24
CA GLY A 93 -20.58 -0.92 -4.36
C GLY A 93 -22.04 -1.06 -3.95
N ASP A 94 -22.23 -1.66 -2.78
CA ASP A 94 -23.52 -2.01 -2.19
C ASP A 94 -24.29 -0.78 -1.65
N SER A 95 -25.32 -1.03 -0.82
CA SER A 95 -26.15 0.02 -0.24
C SER A 95 -25.39 1.04 0.61
N PHE A 96 -24.35 0.62 1.35
CA PHE A 96 -23.58 1.54 2.20
C PHE A 96 -22.73 2.48 1.35
N HIS A 97 -22.20 1.99 0.24
CA HIS A 97 -21.44 2.80 -0.70
C HIS A 97 -22.33 3.86 -1.38
N LYS A 98 -23.55 3.46 -1.77
CA LYS A 98 -24.56 4.39 -2.32
C LYS A 98 -24.99 5.44 -1.30
N GLU A 99 -25.18 5.05 -0.04
CA GLU A 99 -25.44 5.99 1.07
C GLU A 99 -24.31 7.01 1.20
N ALA A 100 -23.04 6.55 1.16
CA ALA A 100 -21.88 7.43 1.25
C ALA A 100 -21.84 8.45 0.10
N ILE A 101 -22.14 8.03 -1.13
CA ILE A 101 -22.23 8.93 -2.29
C ILE A 101 -23.37 9.93 -2.11
N GLY A 102 -24.54 9.47 -1.67
CA GLY A 102 -25.70 10.31 -1.41
C GLY A 102 -25.38 11.42 -0.40
N GLU A 103 -24.80 11.05 0.74
CA GLU A 103 -24.39 12.02 1.77
C GLU A 103 -23.27 12.94 1.27
N LEU A 104 -22.29 12.41 0.54
CA LEU A 104 -21.21 13.24 -0.02
C LEU A 104 -21.77 14.33 -0.94
N VAL A 105 -22.68 13.97 -1.84
CA VAL A 105 -23.34 14.92 -2.74
C VAL A 105 -24.19 15.92 -1.97
N ASP A 106 -24.92 15.49 -0.95
CA ASP A 106 -25.75 16.37 -0.10
C ASP A 106 -24.88 17.38 0.68
N VAL A 107 -23.87 16.90 1.40
CA VAL A 107 -22.97 17.71 2.24
C VAL A 107 -22.25 18.76 1.41
N MET A 108 -21.81 18.44 0.18
CA MET A 108 -21.18 19.42 -0.71
C MET A 108 -22.06 20.62 -1.06
N THR A 109 -23.39 20.48 -0.97
CA THR A 109 -24.33 21.57 -1.28
C THR A 109 -24.66 22.45 -0.07
N LYS A 110 -24.37 21.99 1.15
CA LYS A 110 -24.69 22.74 2.37
C LYS A 110 -23.85 24.03 2.43
N PRO A 111 -24.44 25.20 2.76
CA PRO A 111 -23.73 26.50 2.77
C PRO A 111 -22.46 26.53 3.64
N ARG A 112 -22.39 25.67 4.66
CA ARG A 112 -21.21 25.52 5.52
C ARG A 112 -19.98 25.07 4.73
N TYR A 113 -20.13 24.13 3.80
CA TYR A 113 -19.01 23.53 3.05
C TYR A 113 -18.89 24.09 1.64
N ALA A 114 -20.00 24.43 0.99
CA ALA A 114 -20.01 24.96 -0.36
C ALA A 114 -19.16 26.25 -0.44
N HIS A 115 -18.18 26.26 -1.35
CA HIS A 115 -17.22 27.37 -1.54
C HIS A 115 -16.39 27.75 -0.29
N ASN A 116 -16.26 26.83 0.67
CA ASN A 116 -15.44 26.99 1.86
C ASN A 116 -14.40 25.88 2.02
N MET A 117 -14.33 24.93 1.09
CA MET A 117 -13.30 23.90 1.02
C MET A 117 -13.18 23.38 -0.41
N VAL A 118 -12.03 22.81 -0.75
CA VAL A 118 -11.83 22.13 -2.04
C VAL A 118 -12.02 20.63 -1.84
N VAL A 119 -12.84 19.99 -2.68
CA VAL A 119 -13.02 18.53 -2.65
C VAL A 119 -12.40 17.92 -3.90
N ILE A 120 -11.56 16.90 -3.73
CA ILE A 120 -10.86 16.24 -4.83
C ILE A 120 -11.14 14.74 -4.76
N LEU A 121 -11.77 14.18 -5.79
CA LEU A 121 -11.85 12.73 -6.00
C LEU A 121 -10.67 12.29 -6.85
N ALA A 122 -9.97 11.22 -6.47
CA ALA A 122 -8.84 10.73 -7.23
C ALA A 122 -8.90 9.22 -7.44
N GLY A 123 -8.47 8.76 -8.61
CA GLY A 123 -8.59 7.36 -8.99
C GLY A 123 -8.00 7.06 -10.36
N TYR A 124 -7.99 5.78 -10.74
CA TYR A 124 -7.57 5.37 -12.08
C TYR A 124 -8.57 5.88 -13.12
N SER A 125 -8.10 6.15 -14.35
CA SER A 125 -8.91 6.87 -15.33
C SER A 125 -10.21 6.14 -15.67
N ASP A 126 -10.12 4.85 -15.98
CA ASP A 126 -11.25 4.04 -16.44
C ASP A 126 -12.27 3.82 -15.31
N GLU A 127 -11.78 3.50 -14.11
CA GLU A 127 -12.62 3.25 -12.94
C GLU A 127 -13.29 4.54 -12.41
N MET A 128 -12.62 5.69 -12.53
CA MET A 128 -13.24 6.98 -12.21
C MET A 128 -14.28 7.39 -13.25
N GLU A 129 -14.11 6.99 -14.51
CA GLU A 129 -15.13 7.16 -15.54
C GLU A 129 -16.38 6.34 -15.21
N GLU A 130 -16.19 5.07 -14.85
CA GLU A 130 -17.26 4.19 -14.39
C GLU A 130 -18.01 4.80 -13.20
N LEU A 131 -17.29 5.28 -12.18
CA LEU A 131 -17.90 5.89 -10.98
C LEU A 131 -18.83 7.07 -11.34
N LEU A 132 -18.37 7.95 -12.23
CA LEU A 132 -19.12 9.13 -12.66
C LEU A 132 -20.28 8.78 -13.59
N MET A 133 -20.21 7.68 -14.34
CA MET A 133 -21.33 7.16 -15.13
C MET A 133 -22.42 6.57 -14.24
N VAL A 134 -22.04 5.77 -13.25
CA VAL A 134 -22.99 5.12 -12.32
C VAL A 134 -23.70 6.14 -11.43
N ASN A 135 -23.06 7.28 -11.11
CA ASN A 135 -23.59 8.27 -10.19
C ASN A 135 -23.69 9.67 -10.83
N PRO A 136 -24.84 9.99 -11.46
CA PRO A 136 -25.09 11.31 -12.06
C PRO A 136 -24.95 12.47 -11.06
N GLY A 137 -25.24 12.22 -9.77
CA GLY A 137 -25.03 13.19 -8.69
C GLY A 137 -23.56 13.62 -8.59
N LEU A 138 -22.62 12.68 -8.54
CA LEU A 138 -21.18 13.00 -8.54
C LEU A 138 -20.78 13.73 -9.82
N ARG A 139 -21.20 13.25 -10.99
CA ARG A 139 -20.89 13.89 -12.28
C ARG A 139 -21.32 15.34 -12.34
N SER A 140 -22.49 15.67 -11.78
CA SER A 140 -23.00 17.03 -11.74
C SER A 140 -22.22 17.95 -10.78
N ARG A 141 -21.74 17.42 -9.64
CA ARG A 141 -21.04 18.22 -8.61
C ARG A 141 -19.53 18.31 -8.85
N PHE A 142 -18.97 17.44 -9.68
CA PHE A 142 -17.56 17.43 -10.07
C PHE A 142 -17.38 17.67 -11.58
N PRO A 143 -17.69 18.87 -12.10
CA PRO A 143 -17.58 19.18 -13.52
C PRO A 143 -16.14 19.30 -14.02
N THR A 144 -15.18 19.54 -13.12
CA THR A 144 -13.77 19.75 -13.48
C THR A 144 -12.99 18.45 -13.35
N VAL A 145 -12.67 17.85 -14.49
CA VAL A 145 -11.83 16.65 -14.57
C VAL A 145 -10.43 17.06 -15.02
N LEU A 146 -9.42 16.65 -14.25
CA LEU A 146 -8.01 16.77 -14.60
C LEU A 146 -7.48 15.37 -14.93
N GLU A 147 -7.07 15.20 -16.18
CA GLU A 147 -6.51 13.95 -16.67
C GLU A 147 -4.98 14.02 -16.69
N PHE A 148 -4.35 13.00 -16.13
CA PHE A 148 -2.91 12.84 -16.10
C PHE A 148 -2.56 11.57 -16.87
N PRO A 149 -2.16 11.71 -18.15
CA PRO A 149 -1.81 10.56 -18.96
C PRO A 149 -0.57 9.85 -18.39
N GLN A 150 -0.33 8.64 -18.91
CA GLN A 150 0.95 7.97 -18.67
C GLN A 150 2.09 8.85 -19.18
N MET A 151 3.19 8.85 -18.42
CA MET A 151 4.41 9.58 -18.76
C MET A 151 5.00 9.01 -20.06
N ALA A 152 5.31 9.87 -21.03
CA ALA A 152 5.92 9.45 -22.28
C ALA A 152 7.32 8.85 -22.04
N PRO A 153 7.84 7.98 -22.92
CA PRO A 153 9.19 7.42 -22.79
C PRO A 153 10.28 8.48 -22.54
N GLU A 154 10.20 9.61 -23.24
CA GLU A 154 11.16 10.71 -23.12
C GLU A 154 11.07 11.41 -21.77
N GLU A 155 9.86 11.53 -21.22
CA GLU A 155 9.65 12.09 -19.89
C GLU A 155 10.12 11.13 -18.81
N CYS A 156 9.96 9.81 -19.01
CA CYS A 156 10.51 8.78 -18.13
C CYS A 156 12.04 8.88 -18.06
N LEU A 157 12.70 9.02 -19.21
CA LEU A 157 14.15 9.19 -19.29
C LEU A 157 14.61 10.49 -18.59
N LYS A 158 13.93 11.62 -18.84
CA LYS A 158 14.22 12.90 -18.15
C LYS A 158 14.03 12.79 -16.64
N LEU A 159 13.01 12.08 -16.18
CA LEU A 159 12.79 11.86 -14.75
C LEU A 159 13.90 10.98 -14.16
N LEU A 160 14.33 9.94 -14.88
CA LEU A 160 15.44 9.08 -14.47
C LEU A 160 16.73 9.89 -14.29
N GLU A 161 17.11 10.68 -15.30
CA GLU A 161 18.27 11.58 -15.25
C GLU A 161 18.18 12.56 -14.07
N LYS A 162 16.99 13.13 -13.83
CA LYS A 162 16.75 14.03 -12.70
C LYS A 162 16.88 13.32 -11.33
N LEU A 163 16.51 12.05 -11.23
CA LEU A 163 16.66 11.28 -9.99
C LEU A 163 18.12 10.92 -9.73
N LEU A 164 18.84 10.49 -10.76
CA LEU A 164 20.25 10.10 -10.67
C LEU A 164 21.18 11.30 -10.42
N SER A 165 20.91 12.45 -11.03
CA SER A 165 21.68 13.69 -10.81
C SER A 165 21.66 14.19 -9.36
N LYS A 166 20.64 13.84 -8.56
CA LYS A 166 20.63 14.13 -7.11
C LYS A 166 21.72 13.41 -6.34
N LEU A 167 22.25 12.32 -6.90
CA LEU A 167 23.34 11.52 -6.36
C LEU A 167 24.65 11.72 -7.15
N ASN A 168 24.71 12.75 -8.00
CA ASN A 168 25.83 13.01 -8.91
C ASN A 168 26.13 11.83 -9.85
N ILE A 169 25.10 11.04 -10.22
CA ILE A 169 25.21 9.96 -11.20
C ILE A 169 24.77 10.51 -12.57
N SER A 170 25.63 10.38 -13.58
CA SER A 170 25.35 10.72 -14.98
C SER A 170 25.18 9.49 -15.85
N LEU A 171 24.35 9.59 -16.88
CA LEU A 171 24.20 8.53 -17.89
C LEU A 171 25.10 8.84 -19.09
N SER A 172 26.05 7.96 -19.41
CA SER A 172 26.87 8.04 -20.64
C SER A 172 26.13 7.43 -21.82
N ILE A 173 24.93 7.96 -22.09
CA ILE A 173 24.20 7.68 -23.32
C ILE A 173 24.61 8.78 -24.30
N SER A 174 25.37 8.43 -25.33
CA SER A 174 25.62 9.36 -26.42
C SER A 174 24.28 9.85 -26.96
N THR A 175 24.12 11.17 -27.11
CA THR A 175 22.94 11.81 -27.70
C THR A 175 22.72 11.44 -29.18
N THR A 176 23.55 10.57 -29.74
CA THR A 176 23.38 9.95 -31.06
C THR A 176 22.14 9.06 -31.10
N GLY A 177 21.35 9.18 -32.17
CA GLY A 177 19.97 8.69 -32.25
C GLY A 177 19.75 7.22 -31.93
N GLU A 178 20.69 6.33 -32.22
CA GLU A 178 20.49 4.87 -32.07
C GLU A 178 20.39 4.40 -30.62
N HIS A 179 21.33 4.76 -29.74
CA HIS A 179 21.29 4.35 -28.33
C HIS A 179 20.08 4.95 -27.60
N LYS A 180 19.76 6.21 -27.88
CA LYS A 180 18.58 6.85 -27.31
C LYS A 180 17.30 6.19 -27.80
N ALA A 181 17.20 5.87 -29.10
CA ALA A 181 16.05 5.17 -29.65
C ALA A 181 15.86 3.80 -28.98
N ALA A 182 16.92 3.00 -28.84
CA ALA A 182 16.85 1.70 -28.17
C ALA A 182 16.35 1.80 -26.72
N VAL A 183 16.85 2.77 -25.95
CA VAL A 183 16.37 3.03 -24.58
C VAL A 183 14.89 3.40 -24.56
N LEU A 184 14.45 4.28 -25.47
CA LEU A 184 13.06 4.70 -25.57
C LEU A 184 12.14 3.53 -25.99
N ASP A 185 12.61 2.63 -26.85
CA ASP A 185 11.86 1.45 -27.26
C ASP A 185 11.63 0.49 -26.08
N VAL A 186 12.64 0.23 -25.25
CA VAL A 186 12.46 -0.61 -24.05
C VAL A 186 11.58 0.09 -23.02
N LEU A 187 11.72 1.40 -22.84
CA LEU A 187 10.81 2.18 -21.97
C LEU A 187 9.37 2.13 -22.48
N LYS A 188 9.15 2.16 -23.80
CA LYS A 188 7.82 1.99 -24.39
C LYS A 188 7.24 0.61 -24.08
N GLN A 189 8.02 -0.45 -24.24
CA GLN A 189 7.60 -1.80 -23.84
C GLN A 189 7.24 -1.89 -22.35
N LEU A 190 8.02 -1.21 -21.48
CA LEU A 190 7.72 -1.11 -20.07
C LEU A 190 6.42 -0.33 -19.81
N ILE A 191 6.15 0.76 -20.52
CA ILE A 191 4.93 1.56 -20.41
C ILE A 191 3.69 0.74 -20.82
N ASP A 192 3.82 -0.05 -21.89
CA ASP A 192 2.75 -0.90 -22.42
C ASP A 192 2.54 -2.18 -21.58
N SER A 193 3.46 -2.48 -20.66
CA SER A 193 3.37 -3.66 -19.80
C SER A 193 2.30 -3.53 -18.70
N LYS A 194 1.67 -4.66 -18.33
CA LYS A 194 0.75 -4.70 -17.19
C LYS A 194 1.48 -4.33 -15.91
N GLY A 195 0.87 -3.43 -15.12
CA GLY A 195 1.44 -3.00 -13.85
C GLY A 195 2.36 -1.78 -13.93
N TRP A 196 2.55 -1.16 -15.10
CA TRP A 196 3.30 0.10 -15.21
C TRP A 196 2.71 1.21 -14.32
N ALA A 197 3.55 1.71 -13.42
CA ALA A 197 3.24 2.72 -12.42
C ALA A 197 3.92 4.08 -12.72
N SER A 198 4.32 4.34 -13.96
CA SER A 198 4.93 5.61 -14.39
C SER A 198 6.12 6.01 -13.51
N GLY A 199 6.17 7.25 -13.03
CA GLY A 199 7.25 7.77 -12.17
C GLY A 199 7.63 6.93 -10.93
N ARG A 200 6.75 6.05 -10.41
CA ARG A 200 7.12 5.10 -9.34
C ARG A 200 8.10 4.05 -9.85
N ASP A 201 7.85 3.54 -11.05
CA ASP A 201 8.72 2.56 -11.69
C ASP A 201 10.00 3.18 -12.20
N VAL A 202 9.95 4.42 -12.71
CA VAL A 202 11.16 5.20 -13.00
C VAL A 202 12.01 5.39 -11.74
N LYS A 203 11.38 5.60 -10.57
CA LYS A 203 12.09 5.67 -9.29
C LYS A 203 12.69 4.32 -8.89
N THR A 204 11.97 3.21 -9.06
CA THR A 204 12.49 1.86 -8.84
C THR A 204 13.71 1.60 -9.72
N LEU A 205 13.64 1.95 -11.01
CA LEU A 205 14.76 1.85 -11.94
C LEU A 205 15.96 2.70 -11.48
N SER A 206 15.71 3.94 -11.04
CA SER A 206 16.78 4.81 -10.50
C SER A 206 17.47 4.20 -9.28
N GLN A 207 16.73 3.49 -8.42
CA GLN A 207 17.27 2.83 -7.25
C GLN A 207 18.13 1.62 -7.62
N ALA A 208 17.67 0.80 -8.58
CA ALA A 208 18.44 -0.32 -9.09
C ALA A 208 19.77 0.13 -9.73
N ILE A 209 19.72 1.20 -10.54
CA ILE A 209 20.94 1.80 -11.12
C ILE A 209 21.87 2.35 -10.02
N THR A 210 21.31 3.01 -9.01
CA THR A 210 22.08 3.53 -7.87
C THR A 210 22.80 2.40 -7.14
N GLU A 211 22.11 1.30 -6.86
CA GLU A 211 22.67 0.12 -6.19
C GLU A 211 23.80 -0.51 -7.00
N LEU A 212 23.62 -0.67 -8.32
CA LEU A 212 24.66 -1.17 -9.23
C LEU A 212 25.92 -0.29 -9.17
N VAL A 213 25.74 1.03 -9.29
CA VAL A 213 26.84 2.01 -9.31
C VAL A 213 27.62 2.00 -8.01
N PHE A 214 26.94 2.04 -6.86
CA PHE A 214 27.62 2.08 -5.56
C PHE A 214 28.23 0.74 -5.16
N THR A 215 27.65 -0.40 -5.58
CA THR A 215 28.27 -1.72 -5.38
C THR A 215 29.60 -1.79 -6.11
N LYS A 216 29.61 -1.40 -7.40
CA LYS A 216 30.83 -1.35 -8.21
C LYS A 216 31.88 -0.40 -7.63
N ALA A 217 31.46 0.77 -7.14
CA ALA A 217 32.36 1.73 -6.52
C ALA A 217 32.96 1.22 -5.19
N GLY A 218 32.22 0.39 -4.43
CA GLY A 218 32.69 -0.23 -3.20
C GLY A 218 33.65 -1.39 -3.40
N GLU A 219 33.59 -2.05 -4.56
CA GLU A 219 34.50 -3.14 -4.96
C GLU A 219 35.79 -2.64 -5.62
N ALA A 220 35.86 -1.35 -5.98
CA ALA A 220 37.04 -0.76 -6.58
C ALA A 220 38.15 -0.54 -5.53
N GLU A 221 39.36 -1.05 -5.80
CA GLU A 221 40.52 -0.95 -4.90
C GLU A 221 41.08 0.49 -4.77
N GLU A 222 40.78 1.36 -5.73
CA GLU A 222 41.16 2.79 -5.71
C GLU A 222 39.95 3.70 -5.51
N ILE A 223 40.04 4.59 -4.52
CA ILE A 223 39.08 5.69 -4.34
C ILE A 223 39.37 6.72 -5.42
N SER A 224 38.71 6.63 -6.57
CA SER A 224 38.75 7.68 -7.59
C SER A 224 38.08 8.94 -7.02
N GLY A 225 38.92 9.84 -6.51
CA GLY A 225 38.50 11.15 -6.07
C GLY A 225 37.93 11.94 -7.24
N SER A 226 36.70 12.44 -7.08
CA SER A 226 36.07 13.53 -7.85
C SER A 226 35.61 13.29 -9.29
N GLU A 227 35.86 12.12 -9.92
CA GLU A 227 35.18 11.80 -11.18
C GLU A 227 33.73 11.40 -10.90
N GLY A 228 32.78 12.07 -11.57
CA GLY A 228 31.35 11.82 -11.40
C GLY A 228 30.99 10.36 -11.70
N LEU A 229 30.11 9.78 -10.89
CA LEU A 229 29.65 8.41 -11.09
C LEU A 229 28.92 8.31 -12.44
N CYS A 230 29.30 7.37 -13.28
CA CYS A 230 28.76 7.26 -14.63
C CYS A 230 28.21 5.87 -14.92
N VAL A 231 27.06 5.83 -15.60
CA VAL A 231 26.39 4.61 -16.04
C VAL A 231 26.53 4.51 -17.55
N SER A 232 27.12 3.43 -18.04
CA SER A 232 27.25 3.15 -19.48
C SER A 232 25.89 2.81 -20.11
N TYR A 233 25.79 2.94 -21.43
CA TYR A 233 24.63 2.48 -22.20
C TYR A 233 24.28 1.01 -21.89
N LYS A 234 25.30 0.14 -21.81
CA LYS A 234 25.11 -1.28 -21.54
C LYS A 234 24.49 -1.51 -20.15
N GLU A 235 25.04 -0.89 -19.11
CA GLU A 235 24.52 -1.02 -17.74
C GLU A 235 23.09 -0.50 -17.61
N LEU A 236 22.75 0.59 -18.31
CA LEU A 236 21.38 1.11 -18.36
C LEU A 236 20.43 0.12 -19.04
N MET A 237 20.83 -0.43 -20.21
CA MET A 237 20.03 -1.43 -20.93
C MET A 237 19.85 -2.70 -20.10
N ASP A 238 20.90 -3.20 -19.45
CA ASP A 238 20.83 -4.37 -18.57
C ASP A 238 19.79 -4.15 -17.44
N CYS A 239 19.75 -2.95 -16.84
CA CYS A 239 18.75 -2.61 -15.83
C CYS A 239 17.32 -2.55 -16.38
N LEU A 240 17.13 -1.95 -17.56
CA LEU A 240 15.84 -1.83 -18.23
C LEU A 240 15.28 -3.20 -18.64
N GLU A 241 16.13 -4.04 -19.23
CA GLU A 241 15.78 -5.40 -19.65
C GLU A 241 15.51 -6.31 -18.46
N ALA A 242 16.31 -6.21 -17.39
CA ALA A 242 16.02 -6.89 -16.14
C ALA A 242 14.65 -6.48 -15.58
N MET A 243 14.37 -5.17 -15.54
CA MET A 243 13.06 -4.68 -15.11
C MET A 243 11.93 -5.26 -15.95
N LEU A 244 12.10 -5.28 -17.28
CA LEU A 244 11.11 -5.82 -18.21
C LEU A 244 10.89 -7.33 -17.99
N LYS A 245 11.96 -8.10 -17.82
CA LYS A 245 11.92 -9.55 -17.56
C LYS A 245 11.20 -9.88 -16.25
N HIS A 246 11.41 -9.07 -15.21
CA HIS A 246 10.83 -9.33 -13.88
C HIS A 246 9.41 -8.79 -13.70
N ARG A 247 8.86 -8.01 -14.64
CA ARG A 247 7.49 -7.47 -14.55
C ARG A 247 6.38 -8.52 -14.55
N GLY A 248 6.68 -9.76 -14.97
CA GLY A 248 5.75 -10.90 -14.85
C GLY A 248 5.96 -11.76 -13.59
N VAL A 249 7.08 -11.61 -12.87
CA VAL A 249 7.46 -12.50 -11.76
C VAL A 249 7.41 -11.73 -10.45
N VAL A 250 6.18 -11.51 -9.95
CA VAL A 250 5.88 -10.89 -8.65
C VAL A 250 6.71 -11.52 -7.51
N GLY A 251 7.00 -12.82 -7.61
CA GLY A 251 7.83 -13.58 -6.68
C GLY A 251 9.22 -13.00 -6.42
N GLN A 252 9.92 -12.57 -7.47
CA GLN A 252 11.33 -12.19 -7.41
C GLN A 252 11.55 -10.72 -6.99
N ARG A 253 10.54 -9.87 -7.15
CA ARG A 253 10.58 -8.44 -6.79
C ARG A 253 10.06 -8.16 -5.38
N ALA A 254 9.45 -9.15 -4.73
CA ALA A 254 8.81 -8.97 -3.44
C ALA A 254 9.81 -8.98 -2.27
N THR A 255 9.57 -8.10 -1.31
CA THR A 255 10.32 -8.02 -0.05
C THR A 255 9.51 -8.59 1.12
N ILE A 256 10.17 -8.79 2.27
CA ILE A 256 9.48 -9.13 3.54
C ILE A 256 8.46 -8.05 3.89
N GLN A 257 8.77 -6.77 3.65
CA GLN A 257 7.82 -5.68 3.88
C GLN A 257 6.55 -5.82 3.04
N ASP A 258 6.69 -6.24 1.78
CA ASP A 258 5.53 -6.47 0.89
C ASP A 258 4.66 -7.61 1.41
N ALA A 259 5.28 -8.66 1.96
CA ALA A 259 4.58 -9.76 2.61
C ALA A 259 3.80 -9.30 3.85
N LEU A 260 4.39 -8.45 4.68
CA LEU A 260 3.80 -7.94 5.93
C LEU A 260 2.84 -6.74 5.74
N SER A 261 2.70 -6.22 4.52
CA SER A 261 1.88 -5.02 4.24
C SER A 261 0.68 -5.28 3.34
N HIS A 262 0.37 -6.56 3.04
CA HIS A 262 -0.73 -6.94 2.13
C HIS A 262 -0.60 -6.31 0.72
N ASN A 263 0.62 -6.09 0.25
CA ASN A 263 0.91 -5.33 -0.97
C ASN A 263 1.52 -6.23 -2.07
N ARG A 264 1.29 -7.54 -2.01
CA ARG A 264 1.94 -8.52 -2.87
C ARG A 264 1.22 -8.73 -4.21
N GLY A 265 -0.06 -8.40 -4.29
CA GLY A 265 -0.86 -8.50 -5.53
C GLY A 265 -1.12 -9.92 -6.04
N LEU A 266 -0.94 -10.94 -5.19
CA LEU A 266 -1.37 -12.31 -5.47
C LEU A 266 -2.84 -12.51 -5.12
N ALA A 267 -3.49 -13.47 -5.79
CA ALA A 267 -4.88 -13.85 -5.58
C ALA A 267 -5.25 -14.18 -4.12
N TYR A 268 -6.53 -13.98 -3.83
CA TYR A 268 -7.09 -14.17 -2.50
C TYR A 268 -7.40 -15.64 -2.29
N ILE A 269 -6.87 -16.22 -1.22
CA ILE A 269 -7.12 -17.61 -0.81
C ILE A 269 -7.36 -17.73 0.69
N ASP A 270 -7.81 -16.65 1.34
CA ASP A 270 -8.06 -16.75 2.78
C ASP A 270 -9.22 -17.71 3.05
N LEU A 271 -9.09 -18.46 4.15
CA LEU A 271 -9.98 -19.53 4.58
C LEU A 271 -10.10 -20.75 3.62
N THR A 272 -9.56 -20.73 2.40
CA THR A 272 -9.62 -21.91 1.50
C THR A 272 -8.75 -23.07 1.98
N TRP A 273 -7.78 -22.76 2.86
CA TRP A 273 -6.95 -23.72 3.57
C TRP A 273 -7.70 -24.42 4.72
N LEU A 274 -8.92 -24.00 5.05
CA LEU A 274 -9.74 -24.58 6.10
C LEU A 274 -10.83 -25.47 5.48
N GLY A 275 -10.89 -26.74 5.91
CA GLY A 275 -11.89 -27.72 5.54
C GLY A 275 -13.21 -27.51 6.27
N VAL A 276 -14.24 -28.25 5.85
CA VAL A 276 -15.61 -28.17 6.40
C VAL A 276 -15.66 -28.53 7.89
N GLU A 277 -14.74 -29.39 8.33
CA GLU A 277 -14.60 -29.83 9.73
C GLU A 277 -13.61 -28.97 10.53
N CYS A 278 -13.27 -27.78 10.00
CA CYS A 278 -12.26 -26.86 10.52
C CYS A 278 -10.83 -27.46 10.57
N ASP A 279 -10.57 -28.52 9.82
CA ASP A 279 -9.26 -29.12 9.58
C ASP A 279 -8.47 -28.36 8.52
N SER A 280 -7.15 -28.54 8.48
CA SER A 280 -6.31 -27.90 7.46
C SER A 280 -6.34 -28.73 6.18
N ASN A 281 -6.74 -28.15 5.06
CA ASN A 281 -6.70 -28.80 3.74
C ASN A 281 -5.28 -28.95 3.19
N PHE A 282 -4.31 -28.22 3.76
CA PHE A 282 -2.91 -28.18 3.34
C PHE A 282 -1.99 -28.37 4.55
N ASP A 283 -0.82 -28.98 4.32
CA ASP A 283 0.26 -29.03 5.31
C ASP A 283 1.15 -27.79 5.20
N LYS A 284 1.94 -27.49 6.25
CA LYS A 284 2.98 -26.45 6.20
C LYS A 284 3.89 -26.54 4.96
N LYS A 285 4.28 -27.77 4.57
CA LYS A 285 5.21 -28.02 3.44
C LYS A 285 4.63 -27.55 2.10
N ASP A 286 3.31 -27.44 1.98
CA ASP A 286 2.63 -27.06 0.75
C ASP A 286 2.55 -25.53 0.59
N LEU A 287 2.88 -24.77 1.65
CA LEU A 287 2.71 -23.31 1.67
C LEU A 287 3.38 -22.60 0.51
N LEU A 288 4.67 -22.88 0.27
CA LEU A 288 5.39 -22.20 -0.83
C LEU A 288 4.88 -22.63 -2.20
N GLU A 289 4.52 -23.90 -2.34
CA GLU A 289 4.00 -24.46 -3.59
C GLU A 289 2.63 -23.85 -3.94
N VAL A 290 1.73 -23.72 -2.96
CA VAL A 290 0.44 -23.07 -3.18
C VAL A 290 0.63 -21.60 -3.52
N ILE A 291 1.48 -20.87 -2.78
CA ILE A 291 1.69 -19.43 -2.97
C ILE A 291 2.40 -19.11 -4.29
N SER A 292 3.33 -19.96 -4.74
CA SER A 292 4.03 -19.78 -6.02
C SER A 292 3.10 -19.90 -7.23
N HIS A 293 2.02 -20.69 -7.09
CA HIS A 293 1.03 -20.91 -8.14
C HIS A 293 -0.16 -19.94 -8.10
N LEU A 294 -0.25 -19.05 -7.10
CA LEU A 294 -1.31 -18.06 -7.08
C LEU A 294 -1.18 -17.07 -8.24
N PRO A 295 -2.25 -16.84 -9.02
CA PRO A 295 -2.20 -15.88 -10.09
C PRO A 295 -2.03 -14.47 -9.53
N PRO A 296 -1.25 -13.59 -10.19
CA PRO A 296 -1.21 -12.18 -9.83
C PRO A 296 -2.55 -11.52 -10.20
N VAL A 297 -3.20 -10.88 -9.23
CA VAL A 297 -4.40 -10.06 -9.41
C VAL A 297 -4.02 -8.63 -9.80
N HIS A 298 -2.92 -8.13 -9.25
CA HIS A 298 -2.30 -6.87 -9.64
C HIS A 298 -0.79 -6.92 -9.39
N ASP A 299 -0.02 -5.99 -9.92
CA ASP A 299 1.43 -5.94 -9.66
C ASP A 299 1.74 -5.57 -8.19
N LEU A 300 3.01 -5.69 -7.77
CA LEU A 300 3.47 -5.36 -6.42
C LEU A 300 3.16 -3.91 -6.05
N ARG A 301 2.70 -3.70 -4.81
CA ARG A 301 2.49 -2.38 -4.18
C ARG A 301 1.48 -1.51 -4.94
N ILE A 302 0.69 -2.13 -5.82
CA ILE A 302 -0.31 -1.46 -6.63
C ILE A 302 -1.56 -1.11 -5.80
N GLY A 303 -1.91 -1.94 -4.83
CA GLY A 303 -3.08 -1.79 -3.98
C GLY A 303 -2.97 -2.73 -2.78
N PHE A 304 -3.76 -2.42 -1.75
CA PHE A 304 -3.92 -3.30 -0.60
C PHE A 304 -4.80 -4.48 -0.98
N HIS A 305 -4.29 -5.69 -0.79
CA HIS A 305 -5.03 -6.91 -1.02
C HIS A 305 -4.75 -7.89 0.13
N TYR A 306 -5.77 -8.05 0.98
CA TYR A 306 -5.68 -8.82 2.20
C TYR A 306 -5.25 -10.26 1.89
N ASN A 307 -4.18 -10.72 2.52
CA ASN A 307 -3.60 -12.05 2.27
C ASN A 307 -2.79 -12.47 3.49
N ASN A 308 -3.40 -13.29 4.35
CA ASN A 308 -2.76 -13.77 5.57
C ASN A 308 -1.63 -14.76 5.30
N CYS A 309 -1.66 -15.49 4.18
CA CYS A 309 -0.65 -16.49 3.85
C CYS A 309 0.74 -15.87 3.68
N MET A 310 0.81 -14.57 3.35
CA MET A 310 2.08 -13.86 3.30
C MET A 310 2.75 -13.69 4.68
N TYR A 311 1.99 -13.65 5.78
CA TYR A 311 2.58 -13.73 7.12
C TYR A 311 3.16 -15.12 7.39
N ALA A 312 2.51 -16.18 6.90
CA ALA A 312 3.05 -17.53 7.00
C ALA A 312 4.37 -17.67 6.21
N VAL A 313 4.44 -17.08 5.01
CA VAL A 313 5.70 -16.99 4.23
C VAL A 313 6.78 -16.22 5.01
N ALA A 314 6.42 -15.10 5.65
CA ALA A 314 7.37 -14.38 6.51
C ALA A 314 7.86 -15.22 7.70
N GLY A 315 6.99 -16.07 8.26
CA GLY A 315 7.37 -17.05 9.28
C GLY A 315 8.38 -18.09 8.76
N LEU A 316 8.22 -18.58 7.52
CA LEU A 316 9.21 -19.47 6.89
C LEU A 316 10.57 -18.80 6.72
N VAL A 317 10.58 -17.51 6.35
CA VAL A 317 11.83 -16.73 6.26
C VAL A 317 12.54 -16.68 7.62
N ILE A 318 11.79 -16.54 8.73
CA ILE A 318 12.36 -16.58 10.08
C ILE A 318 12.99 -17.95 10.37
N GLU A 319 12.30 -19.04 10.04
CA GLU A 319 12.84 -20.39 10.25
C GLU A 319 14.13 -20.61 9.45
N GLN A 320 14.11 -20.22 8.17
CA GLN A 320 15.27 -20.36 7.28
C GLN A 320 16.46 -19.56 7.77
N GLN A 321 16.26 -18.31 8.20
CA GLN A 321 17.34 -17.43 8.65
C GLN A 321 17.87 -17.78 10.05
N SER A 322 17.00 -18.28 10.93
CA SER A 322 17.38 -18.64 12.30
C SER A 322 17.88 -20.08 12.45
N GLY A 323 17.59 -20.95 11.47
CA GLY A 323 17.85 -22.39 11.55
C GLY A 323 17.01 -23.10 12.63
N ARG A 324 15.95 -22.46 13.12
CA ARG A 324 15.14 -22.93 14.26
C ARG A 324 13.65 -22.88 13.93
N PRO A 325 12.81 -23.73 14.54
CA PRO A 325 11.37 -23.64 14.39
C PRO A 325 10.85 -22.26 14.82
N TRP A 326 9.85 -21.76 14.09
CA TRP A 326 9.33 -20.41 14.23
C TRP A 326 8.88 -20.12 15.67
N TYR A 327 8.15 -21.05 16.29
CA TYR A 327 7.68 -20.87 17.66
C TYR A 327 8.82 -20.80 18.68
N GLU A 328 9.90 -21.56 18.51
CA GLU A 328 11.05 -21.50 19.42
C GLU A 328 11.75 -20.14 19.31
N PHE A 329 11.83 -19.60 18.10
CA PHE A 329 12.31 -18.24 17.88
C PHE A 329 11.38 -17.20 18.53
N LEU A 330 10.07 -17.30 18.30
CA LEU A 330 9.06 -16.42 18.92
C LEU A 330 9.11 -16.47 20.44
N LYS A 331 9.22 -17.68 21.00
CA LYS A 331 9.24 -17.91 22.44
C LYS A 331 10.44 -17.23 23.09
N GLU A 332 11.65 -17.48 22.58
CA GLU A 332 12.88 -16.90 23.12
C GLU A 332 12.94 -15.37 22.92
N LYS A 333 12.56 -14.88 21.74
CA LYS A 333 12.75 -13.46 21.39
C LYS A 333 11.65 -12.55 21.89
N ILE A 334 10.44 -13.08 22.11
CA ILE A 334 9.25 -12.28 22.44
C ILE A 334 8.56 -12.79 23.71
N LEU A 335 8.14 -14.06 23.76
CA LEU A 335 7.27 -14.53 24.84
C LEU A 335 7.98 -14.58 26.21
N GLU A 336 9.19 -15.13 26.27
CA GLU A 336 9.97 -15.23 27.52
C GLU A 336 10.39 -13.86 28.05
N PRO A 337 10.93 -12.92 27.23
CA PRO A 337 11.23 -11.56 27.69
C PRO A 337 10.02 -10.79 28.21
N LEU A 338 8.82 -11.07 27.67
CA LEU A 338 7.57 -10.46 28.14
C LEU A 338 6.95 -11.21 29.32
N GLY A 339 7.51 -12.34 29.74
CA GLY A 339 6.96 -13.18 30.80
C GLY A 339 5.64 -13.86 30.42
N MET A 340 5.39 -14.12 29.14
CA MET A 340 4.19 -14.77 28.60
C MET A 340 4.28 -16.30 28.67
N HIS A 341 4.53 -16.85 29.86
CA HIS A 341 4.88 -18.26 30.07
C HIS A 341 3.72 -19.26 29.84
N ARG A 342 2.49 -18.76 29.67
CA ARG A 342 1.29 -19.59 29.45
C ARG A 342 0.78 -19.47 28.02
N THR A 343 1.56 -18.86 27.13
CA THR A 343 1.28 -18.78 25.69
C THR A 343 1.97 -19.93 24.98
N VAL A 344 1.19 -20.81 24.35
CA VAL A 344 1.63 -22.08 23.76
C VAL A 344 1.22 -22.20 22.30
N ARG A 345 2.00 -22.93 21.48
CA ARG A 345 1.65 -23.18 20.07
C ARG A 345 0.58 -24.24 19.85
N HIS A 346 0.43 -25.19 20.78
CA HIS A 346 -0.53 -26.29 20.63
C HIS A 346 -1.62 -26.23 21.69
N ARG A 347 -2.86 -26.39 21.27
CA ARG A 347 -4.02 -26.50 22.18
C ARG A 347 -3.82 -27.61 23.21
N LYS A 348 -3.19 -28.73 22.82
CA LYS A 348 -2.89 -29.86 23.71
C LYS A 348 -1.99 -29.51 24.90
N LYS A 349 -1.29 -28.37 24.86
CA LYS A 349 -0.45 -27.88 25.96
C LYS A 349 -1.20 -26.97 26.94
N LEU A 350 -2.47 -26.66 26.67
CA LEU A 350 -3.32 -25.89 27.56
C LEU A 350 -3.77 -26.74 28.77
N PRO A 351 -4.00 -26.11 29.93
CA PRO A 351 -4.53 -26.81 31.11
C PRO A 351 -5.94 -27.34 30.86
N HIS A 352 -6.30 -28.46 31.49
CA HIS A 352 -7.66 -29.00 31.41
C HIS A 352 -8.67 -28.13 32.16
N GLY A 353 -9.88 -27.97 31.61
CA GLY A 353 -11.05 -27.42 32.31
C GLY A 353 -11.23 -25.89 32.29
N ASN A 354 -10.20 -25.09 31.95
CA ASN A 354 -10.31 -23.63 31.84
C ASN A 354 -9.72 -23.14 30.51
N VAL A 355 -10.37 -23.53 29.42
CA VAL A 355 -9.96 -23.20 28.05
C VAL A 355 -11.20 -22.74 27.29
N ALA A 356 -11.10 -21.61 26.59
CA ALA A 356 -12.16 -21.17 25.70
C ALA A 356 -12.40 -22.20 24.59
N GLU A 357 -13.67 -22.49 24.35
CA GLU A 357 -14.10 -23.42 23.31
C GLU A 357 -14.73 -22.63 22.16
N PRO A 358 -14.48 -23.01 20.90
CA PRO A 358 -15.05 -22.32 19.76
C PRO A 358 -16.55 -22.60 19.67
N HIS A 359 -17.31 -21.58 19.34
CA HIS A 359 -18.75 -21.64 19.17
C HIS A 359 -19.16 -20.80 17.96
N VAL A 360 -20.23 -21.20 17.28
CA VAL A 360 -20.83 -20.49 16.14
C VAL A 360 -22.33 -20.35 16.36
N VAL A 361 -22.90 -19.24 15.89
CA VAL A 361 -24.35 -19.02 15.85
C VAL A 361 -24.78 -19.08 14.40
N ILE A 362 -25.52 -20.14 14.02
CA ILE A 362 -25.88 -20.42 12.62
C ILE A 362 -27.32 -19.93 12.32
N ASP A 363 -28.21 -19.96 13.31
CA ASP A 363 -29.64 -19.67 13.19
C ASP A 363 -30.04 -18.33 13.86
N GLY A 364 -29.04 -17.50 14.20
CA GLY A 364 -29.24 -16.20 14.85
C GLY A 364 -29.51 -16.24 16.36
N TYR A 365 -29.74 -17.41 16.95
CA TYR A 365 -30.14 -17.53 18.36
C TYR A 365 -29.42 -18.65 19.13
N SER A 366 -29.07 -19.75 18.47
CA SER A 366 -28.52 -20.95 19.10
C SER A 366 -27.01 -20.98 19.00
N LEU A 367 -26.36 -21.14 20.15
CA LEU A 367 -24.92 -21.32 20.24
C LEU A 367 -24.57 -22.78 19.96
N HIS A 368 -23.93 -23.06 18.82
CA HIS A 368 -23.43 -24.38 18.47
C HIS A 368 -21.95 -24.46 18.80
N ARG A 369 -21.57 -25.43 19.64
CA ARG A 369 -20.16 -25.71 19.94
C ARG A 369 -19.48 -26.31 18.70
N GLN A 370 -18.35 -25.74 18.33
CA GLN A 370 -17.50 -26.29 17.27
C GLN A 370 -16.45 -27.23 17.86
N LYS A 371 -16.04 -28.22 17.05
CA LYS A 371 -14.90 -29.05 17.39
C LYS A 371 -13.64 -28.17 17.43
N PRO A 372 -12.89 -28.16 18.54
CA PRO A 372 -11.67 -27.38 18.59
C PRO A 372 -10.60 -28.00 17.69
N VAL A 373 -10.08 -27.21 16.76
CA VAL A 373 -8.96 -27.60 15.89
C VAL A 373 -7.75 -26.71 16.18
N ASP A 374 -6.56 -27.29 16.12
CA ASP A 374 -5.29 -26.64 16.45
C ASP A 374 -4.69 -25.96 15.21
N THR A 375 -5.42 -25.01 14.61
CA THR A 375 -5.03 -24.28 13.39
C THR A 375 -3.81 -23.36 13.58
N ALA A 376 -3.36 -23.21 14.82
CA ALA A 376 -2.21 -22.38 15.22
C ALA A 376 -0.91 -23.18 15.33
N ALA A 377 -0.93 -24.50 15.13
CA ALA A 377 0.24 -25.35 15.30
C ALA A 377 1.27 -25.16 14.17
N ASP A 378 2.57 -25.27 14.49
CA ASP A 378 3.68 -24.98 13.56
C ASP A 378 3.71 -25.84 12.29
N ASP A 379 3.06 -27.00 12.32
CA ASP A 379 2.94 -27.96 11.21
C ASP A 379 1.75 -27.68 10.29
N THR A 380 0.90 -26.72 10.64
CA THR A 380 -0.24 -26.30 9.82
C THR A 380 0.13 -25.23 8.81
N PHE A 381 -0.67 -25.12 7.74
CA PHE A 381 -0.49 -24.15 6.66
C PHE A 381 -0.39 -22.70 7.16
N MET A 382 -1.12 -22.36 8.23
CA MET A 382 -1.24 -21.00 8.75
C MET A 382 -0.62 -20.77 10.13
N GLY A 383 -0.07 -21.78 10.80
CA GLY A 383 0.51 -21.62 12.15
C GLY A 383 1.59 -20.53 12.20
N LEU A 384 2.41 -20.44 11.15
CA LEU A 384 3.46 -19.45 10.99
C LEU A 384 2.97 -17.99 10.86
N ALA A 385 1.68 -17.77 10.60
CA ALA A 385 1.09 -16.43 10.48
C ALA A 385 0.82 -15.75 11.83
N GLY A 386 1.39 -16.27 12.93
CA GLY A 386 1.18 -15.72 14.28
C GLY A 386 0.21 -16.51 15.15
N GLY A 387 -0.11 -17.76 14.78
CA GLY A 387 -1.00 -18.61 15.55
C GLY A 387 -0.41 -18.99 16.91
N VAL A 388 -1.05 -18.57 18.00
CA VAL A 388 -0.75 -19.04 19.36
C VAL A 388 -2.00 -19.15 20.20
N TRP A 389 -1.98 -20.04 21.18
CA TRP A 389 -2.98 -20.10 22.26
C TRP A 389 -2.45 -19.36 23.47
N SER A 390 -3.22 -18.40 23.99
CA SER A 390 -2.82 -17.59 25.12
C SER A 390 -3.97 -17.41 26.12
N ASN A 391 -3.71 -16.69 27.21
CA ASN A 391 -4.71 -16.28 28.17
C ASN A 391 -4.73 -14.75 28.28
N VAL A 392 -5.77 -14.23 28.93
CA VAL A 392 -5.97 -12.78 29.10
C VAL A 392 -4.76 -12.13 29.77
N SER A 393 -4.18 -12.73 30.81
CA SER A 393 -3.04 -12.12 31.52
C SER A 393 -1.80 -11.97 30.64
N ASP A 394 -1.49 -12.95 29.80
CA ASP A 394 -0.36 -12.88 28.89
C ASP A 394 -0.65 -11.91 27.74
N MET A 395 -1.85 -11.94 27.17
CA MET A 395 -2.25 -10.99 26.13
C MET A 395 -2.29 -9.54 26.62
N MET A 396 -2.57 -9.30 27.90
CA MET A 396 -2.46 -7.97 28.51
C MET A 396 -1.01 -7.47 28.55
N LYS A 397 -0.01 -8.36 28.73
CA LYS A 397 1.42 -7.99 28.66
C LYS A 397 1.78 -7.57 27.23
N TRP A 398 1.30 -8.31 26.23
CA TRP A 398 1.44 -7.95 24.81
C TRP A 398 0.77 -6.62 24.46
N ALA A 399 -0.47 -6.40 24.93
CA ALA A 399 -1.21 -5.15 24.73
C ALA A 399 -0.50 -3.95 25.37
N LYS A 400 0.04 -4.12 26.58
CA LYS A 400 0.84 -3.09 27.27
C LYS A 400 2.09 -2.72 26.48
N LEU A 401 2.81 -3.70 25.93
CA LEU A 401 3.94 -3.46 25.03
C LEU A 401 3.51 -2.64 23.80
N SER A 402 2.38 -3.00 23.19
CA SER A 402 1.90 -2.38 21.94
C SER A 402 1.37 -0.96 22.12
N SER A 403 0.91 -0.61 23.33
CA SER A 403 0.29 0.69 23.66
C SER A 403 1.27 1.73 24.21
N THR A 404 2.51 1.36 24.53
CA THR A 404 3.49 2.29 25.10
C THR A 404 4.20 3.11 24.00
N PRO A 405 4.05 4.45 23.93
CA PRO A 405 4.75 5.27 22.96
C PRO A 405 6.22 5.49 23.40
N GLY A 406 7.18 5.05 22.57
CA GLY A 406 8.55 5.57 22.56
C GLY A 406 9.57 5.06 23.60
N THR A 407 10.79 4.84 23.10
CA THR A 407 12.10 4.66 23.77
C THR A 407 12.43 3.34 24.48
N ASN A 408 11.50 2.64 25.15
CA ASN A 408 11.77 1.34 25.81
C ASN A 408 10.87 0.18 25.34
N SER A 409 10.29 0.28 24.14
CA SER A 409 9.56 -0.83 23.53
C SER A 409 10.54 -1.77 22.80
N LEU A 410 10.16 -3.03 22.56
CA LEU A 410 10.88 -3.90 21.62
C LEU A 410 11.13 -3.21 20.26
N ARG A 411 10.26 -2.28 19.84
CA ARG A 411 10.39 -1.46 18.62
C ARG A 411 11.56 -0.45 18.66
N SER A 412 12.08 -0.08 19.84
CA SER A 412 13.17 0.90 19.99
C SER A 412 14.51 0.31 20.39
N SER A 413 14.57 -0.97 20.75
CA SER A 413 15.83 -1.65 21.09
C SER A 413 16.72 -1.76 19.84
N LYS A 414 18.04 -1.54 19.98
CA LYS A 414 19.03 -1.76 18.90
C LYS A 414 18.99 -3.20 18.34
N ARG A 415 18.39 -4.16 19.05
CA ARG A 415 18.18 -5.56 18.62
C ARG A 415 17.11 -5.74 17.53
N PHE A 416 16.17 -4.80 17.40
CA PHE A 416 15.04 -4.87 16.46
C PHE A 416 14.97 -3.66 15.53
N ARG A 417 16.04 -2.84 15.46
CA ARG A 417 16.17 -1.91 14.34
C ARG A 417 16.24 -2.77 13.07
N PRO A 418 15.40 -2.53 12.06
CA PRO A 418 15.73 -3.00 10.73
C PRO A 418 17.06 -2.33 10.40
N SER A 419 18.15 -3.09 10.34
CA SER A 419 19.02 -2.91 9.19
C SER A 419 18.07 -2.97 8.00
N TYR A 420 18.01 -1.90 7.21
CA TYR A 420 17.21 -1.85 6.01
C TYR A 420 17.72 -2.98 5.08
N HIS A 421 17.24 -4.20 5.31
CA HIS A 421 17.50 -5.32 4.44
C HIS A 421 16.53 -5.14 3.29
N THR A 422 17.01 -4.42 2.28
CA THR A 422 16.46 -4.33 0.93
C THR A 422 16.64 -5.64 0.17
N ASN A 423 17.24 -6.66 0.79
CA ASN A 423 17.52 -7.94 0.18
C ASN A 423 16.23 -8.54 -0.40
N PRO A 424 16.23 -8.90 -1.70
CA PRO A 424 15.16 -9.69 -2.28
C PRO A 424 14.95 -10.96 -1.46
N ILE A 425 13.75 -11.52 -1.50
CA ILE A 425 13.54 -12.93 -1.11
C ILE A 425 14.24 -13.77 -2.19
N SER A 426 15.57 -13.91 -2.12
CA SER A 426 16.33 -14.75 -3.04
C SER A 426 17.47 -15.48 -2.33
N SER A 427 17.21 -16.74 -2.05
CA SER A 427 17.98 -17.81 -2.69
C SER A 427 16.95 -18.68 -3.42
N PRO A 428 17.28 -19.37 -4.52
CA PRO A 428 16.42 -20.43 -5.00
C PRO A 428 16.27 -21.42 -3.84
N LEU A 429 15.09 -21.44 -3.24
CA LEU A 429 14.69 -22.59 -2.44
C LEU A 429 14.59 -23.74 -3.44
N PRO A 430 15.26 -24.88 -3.17
CA PRO A 430 15.26 -26.02 -4.08
C PRO A 430 13.85 -26.49 -4.43
#